data_AF-A0A7I8HTJ5-F1
#
_entry.id   AF-A0A7I8HTJ5-F1
#
_cell.length_a   1.000
_cell.length_b   1.000
_cell.length_c   1.000
_cell.angle_alpha   90.00
_cell.angle_beta   90.00
_cell.angle_gamma   90.00
#
_symmetry.space_group_name_H-M   'P 1'
#
loop_
_entity.id
_entity.type
_entity.pdbx_description
1 polymer ?
#
loop_
_entity_poly.entity_id
_entity_poly.type
_entity_poly.pdbx_seq_one_letter_code
_entity_poly.pdbx_strand_id
1 'polypeptide(L)'
;MARETQKVFRTRVRYKSIIENSKNRHITLSDTESAGQSSFLQFMKKIKSKNNNEYVQWLNFYLFDYKKKSFNKLSKNNSYKNVYEELKQLSIQNLSEQIIELKPKVIFFVGQYHHNFPKLEEILNLSSNEKIILKEPVDKFTMKIWNDEILVFRAPHPAHFASVSQKARKATLNYLQLFNESEDILEFRKNYL
;
A
#
# COMPACT_ATOMS: atom_id res chain seq x y z
N MET A 1 13.09 -29.33 -17.00
CA MET A 1 12.61 -28.84 -15.69
C MET A 1 12.46 -27.31 -15.59
N ALA A 2 13.28 -26.48 -16.25
CA ALA A 2 13.15 -25.00 -16.17
C ALA A 2 11.96 -24.38 -16.96
N ARG A 3 11.25 -25.16 -17.80
CA ARG A 3 10.14 -24.67 -18.64
C ARG A 3 8.75 -24.83 -18.03
N GLU A 4 8.60 -25.66 -16.98
CA GLU A 4 7.29 -25.89 -16.35
C GLU A 4 6.97 -24.88 -15.24
N THR A 5 7.97 -24.33 -14.57
CA THR A 5 7.80 -23.26 -13.56
C THR A 5 7.34 -21.92 -14.17
N GLN A 6 7.67 -21.64 -15.43
CA GLN A 6 7.15 -20.44 -16.14
C GLN A 6 5.67 -20.56 -16.55
N LYS A 7 5.10 -21.77 -16.56
CA LYS A 7 3.73 -22.01 -17.04
C LYS A 7 2.67 -21.81 -15.95
N VAL A 8 3.07 -21.75 -14.68
CA VAL A 8 2.16 -21.65 -13.52
C VAL A 8 1.60 -20.24 -13.30
N PHE A 9 2.19 -19.19 -13.90
CA PHE A 9 1.81 -17.79 -13.58
C PHE A 9 1.17 -16.98 -14.72
N ARG A 10 0.85 -17.59 -15.86
CA ARG A 10 0.09 -16.91 -16.95
C ARG A 10 -1.43 -17.12 -16.85
N THR A 11 -1.97 -17.36 -15.67
CA THR A 11 -3.40 -17.12 -15.46
C THR A 11 -3.62 -15.63 -15.55
N ARG A 12 -4.31 -15.17 -16.59
CA ARG A 12 -4.77 -13.79 -16.71
C ARG A 12 -5.53 -13.48 -15.42
N VAL A 13 -4.90 -12.69 -14.56
CA VAL A 13 -5.43 -12.36 -13.24
C VAL A 13 -6.77 -11.67 -13.48
N ARG A 14 -7.86 -12.22 -12.91
CA ARG A 14 -9.19 -11.65 -13.08
C ARG A 14 -9.37 -10.51 -12.07
N TYR A 15 -8.79 -9.35 -12.36
CA TYR A 15 -8.73 -8.24 -11.39
C TYR A 15 -10.10 -7.79 -10.90
N LYS A 16 -11.15 -7.82 -11.73
CA LYS A 16 -12.54 -7.56 -11.27
C LYS A 16 -12.93 -8.48 -10.10
N SER A 17 -12.68 -9.78 -10.25
CA SER A 17 -12.96 -10.75 -9.19
C SER A 17 -12.09 -10.52 -7.96
N ILE A 18 -10.84 -10.10 -8.15
CA ILE A 18 -9.93 -9.80 -7.05
C ILE A 18 -10.36 -8.56 -6.26
N ILE A 19 -10.71 -7.46 -6.93
CA ILE A 19 -11.26 -6.24 -6.32
C ILE A 19 -12.55 -6.58 -5.59
N GLU A 20 -13.47 -7.29 -6.24
CA GLU A 20 -14.75 -7.68 -5.66
C GLU A 20 -14.57 -8.57 -4.43
N ASN A 21 -13.73 -9.59 -4.51
CA ASN A 21 -13.41 -10.46 -3.37
C ASN A 21 -12.73 -9.69 -2.23
N SER A 22 -11.83 -8.75 -2.55
CA SER A 22 -11.19 -7.89 -1.55
C SER A 22 -12.20 -6.96 -0.89
N LYS A 23 -13.09 -6.32 -1.65
CA LYS A 23 -14.14 -5.45 -1.12
C LYS A 23 -15.10 -6.26 -0.25
N ASN A 24 -15.57 -7.41 -0.70
CA ASN A 24 -16.43 -8.33 0.06
C ASN A 24 -15.76 -8.82 1.34
N ARG A 25 -14.47 -9.15 1.28
CA ARG A 25 -13.69 -9.54 2.45
C ARG A 25 -13.57 -8.38 3.43
N HIS A 26 -13.35 -7.16 2.95
CA HIS A 26 -13.27 -5.98 3.79
C HIS A 26 -14.62 -5.65 4.44
N ILE A 27 -15.73 -5.74 3.71
CA ILE A 27 -17.10 -5.60 4.27
C ILE A 27 -17.28 -6.59 5.42
N THR A 28 -17.02 -7.87 5.14
CA THR A 28 -17.14 -8.95 6.13
C THR A 28 -16.29 -8.68 7.37
N LEU A 29 -15.03 -8.29 7.19
CA LEU A 29 -14.11 -8.08 8.30
C LEU A 29 -14.44 -6.82 9.11
N SER A 30 -14.78 -5.71 8.45
CA SER A 30 -15.03 -4.43 9.11
C SER A 30 -16.39 -4.39 9.80
N ASP A 31 -17.41 -5.05 9.27
CA ASP A 31 -18.76 -4.94 9.81
C ASP A 31 -19.08 -6.03 10.85
N THR A 32 -18.16 -6.98 11.08
CA THR A 32 -18.27 -7.92 12.22
C THR A 32 -17.80 -7.29 13.55
N GLU A 33 -18.38 -7.75 14.66
CA GLU A 33 -18.05 -7.29 16.02
C GLU A 33 -16.55 -7.45 16.37
N SER A 34 -15.88 -8.46 15.80
CA SER A 34 -14.45 -8.71 16.00
C SER A 34 -13.53 -7.57 15.49
N ALA A 35 -14.03 -6.70 14.62
CA ALA A 35 -13.31 -5.53 14.15
C ALA A 35 -12.93 -4.55 15.27
N GLY A 36 -13.69 -4.55 16.38
CA GLY A 36 -13.39 -3.74 17.56
C GLY A 36 -12.05 -4.06 18.22
N GLN A 37 -11.49 -5.25 17.97
CA GLN A 37 -10.26 -5.72 18.62
C GLN A 37 -9.00 -5.60 17.75
N SER A 38 -9.14 -5.41 16.44
CA SER A 38 -8.01 -5.30 15.51
C SER A 38 -7.68 -3.85 15.18
N SER A 39 -6.50 -3.38 15.60
CA SER A 39 -6.01 -2.03 15.28
C SER A 39 -5.93 -1.77 13.77
N PHE A 40 -5.66 -2.81 12.98
CA PHE A 40 -5.71 -2.74 11.52
C PHE A 40 -7.14 -2.48 11.03
N LEU A 41 -8.12 -3.29 11.46
CA LEU A 41 -9.52 -3.12 11.03
C LEU A 41 -10.11 -1.79 11.51
N GLN A 42 -9.76 -1.34 12.71
CA GLN A 42 -10.13 0.00 13.20
C GLN A 42 -9.55 1.11 12.31
N PHE A 43 -8.31 0.96 11.82
CA PHE A 43 -7.73 1.93 10.89
C PHE A 43 -8.44 1.90 9.53
N MET A 44 -8.78 0.72 9.02
CA MET A 44 -9.56 0.57 7.79
C MET A 44 -10.95 1.22 7.89
N LYS A 45 -11.62 1.11 9.05
CA LYS A 45 -12.88 1.84 9.33
C LYS A 45 -12.70 3.35 9.25
N LYS A 46 -11.59 3.87 9.78
CA LYS A 46 -11.28 5.31 9.69
C LYS A 46 -11.05 5.73 8.24
N ILE A 47 -10.34 4.93 7.44
CA ILE A 47 -10.21 5.18 5.99
C ILE A 47 -11.59 5.24 5.34
N LYS A 48 -12.46 4.25 5.57
CA LYS A 48 -13.84 4.22 5.03
C LYS A 48 -14.59 5.52 5.37
N SER A 49 -14.57 5.94 6.64
CA SER A 49 -15.27 7.18 7.08
C SER A 49 -14.75 8.46 6.42
N LYS A 50 -13.47 8.47 6.00
CA LYS A 50 -12.82 9.59 5.31
C LYS A 50 -12.84 9.45 3.78
N ASN A 51 -13.36 8.33 3.29
CA ASN A 51 -13.46 7.97 1.89
C ASN A 51 -14.93 7.85 1.47
N ASN A 52 -15.75 8.84 1.82
CA ASN A 52 -17.17 8.89 1.44
C ASN A 52 -17.96 7.62 1.81
N ASN A 53 -17.58 6.97 2.92
CA ASN A 53 -18.11 5.67 3.36
C ASN A 53 -17.88 4.48 2.39
N GLU A 54 -17.00 4.64 1.39
CA GLU A 54 -16.59 3.56 0.50
C GLU A 54 -15.48 2.71 1.11
N TYR A 55 -15.61 1.40 0.93
CA TYR A 55 -14.59 0.44 1.34
C TYR A 55 -13.37 0.54 0.43
N VAL A 56 -12.19 0.29 1.02
CA VAL A 56 -10.96 0.10 0.22
C VAL A 56 -11.17 -1.00 -0.81
N GLN A 57 -10.89 -0.68 -2.06
CA GLN A 57 -11.15 -1.52 -3.23
C GLN A 57 -10.22 -2.73 -3.28
N TRP A 58 -8.97 -2.56 -2.85
CA TRP A 58 -7.96 -3.60 -2.93
C TRP A 58 -7.01 -3.58 -1.73
N LEU A 59 -6.83 -4.74 -1.12
CA LEU A 59 -5.84 -4.98 -0.07
C LEU A 59 -4.82 -5.99 -0.57
N ASN A 60 -3.57 -5.56 -0.67
CA ASN A 60 -2.46 -6.44 -1.02
C ASN A 60 -1.53 -6.64 0.18
N PHE A 61 -0.94 -7.82 0.27
CA PHE A 61 0.20 -8.08 1.15
C PHE A 61 1.51 -7.87 0.41
N TYR A 62 2.14 -6.72 0.63
CA TYR A 62 3.50 -6.47 0.16
C TYR A 62 4.50 -7.10 1.13
N LEU A 63 5.07 -8.24 0.71
CA LEU A 63 5.86 -9.16 1.53
C LEU A 63 6.94 -8.49 2.40
N PHE A 64 7.50 -7.38 1.92
CA PHE A 64 8.67 -6.73 2.51
C PHE A 64 8.38 -5.45 3.29
N ASP A 65 7.12 -5.07 3.52
CA ASP A 65 6.79 -4.00 4.48
C ASP A 65 6.66 -4.55 5.92
N TYR A 66 6.81 -5.87 6.08
CA TYR A 66 6.71 -6.59 7.35
C TYR A 66 8.09 -6.89 7.95
N LYS A 67 8.39 -6.32 9.12
CA LYS A 67 9.61 -6.67 9.87
C LYS A 67 9.42 -8.03 10.56
N LYS A 68 9.97 -9.12 10.02
CA LYS A 68 10.14 -10.35 10.81
C LYS A 68 11.50 -10.99 10.64
N LYS A 69 12.12 -11.26 11.80
CA LYS A 69 13.31 -12.12 11.98
C LYS A 69 13.23 -13.41 11.16
N SER A 70 12.03 -13.95 10.91
CA SER A 70 11.81 -15.17 10.11
C SER A 70 12.23 -15.03 8.64
N PHE A 71 11.98 -13.89 7.99
CA PHE A 71 12.38 -13.68 6.59
C PHE A 71 13.87 -13.33 6.45
N ASN A 72 14.42 -12.58 7.40
CA ASN A 72 15.87 -12.33 7.45
C ASN A 72 16.68 -13.59 7.81
N LYS A 73 16.06 -14.60 8.43
CA LYS A 73 16.70 -15.92 8.62
C LYS A 73 16.83 -16.67 7.29
N LEU A 74 15.85 -16.54 6.38
CA LEU A 74 15.91 -17.13 5.05
C LEU A 74 17.04 -16.53 4.21
N SER A 75 17.16 -15.20 4.19
CA SER A 75 18.23 -14.53 3.41
C SER A 75 19.64 -14.79 3.93
N LYS A 76 19.78 -15.09 5.24
CA LYS A 76 21.06 -15.46 5.87
C LYS A 76 21.44 -16.92 5.72
N ASN A 77 20.51 -17.77 5.29
CA ASN A 77 20.80 -19.15 4.97
C ASN A 77 21.13 -19.25 3.49
N ASN A 78 22.39 -19.59 3.16
CA ASN A 78 22.86 -19.70 1.78
C ASN A 78 21.98 -20.62 0.91
N SER A 79 21.34 -21.62 1.51
CA SER A 79 20.44 -22.56 0.82
C SER A 79 19.13 -21.89 0.35
N TYR A 80 18.72 -20.79 0.97
CA TYR A 80 17.47 -20.09 0.68
C TYR A 80 17.66 -18.68 0.13
N LYS A 81 18.92 -18.25 -0.11
CA LYS A 81 19.22 -16.93 -0.68
C LYS A 81 18.57 -16.74 -2.05
N ASN A 82 18.65 -17.74 -2.92
CA ASN A 82 18.05 -17.66 -4.27
C ASN A 82 16.52 -17.59 -4.19
N VAL A 83 15.91 -18.41 -3.33
CA VAL A 83 14.45 -18.38 -3.08
C VAL A 83 14.02 -17.01 -2.55
N TYR A 84 14.82 -16.41 -1.66
CA TYR A 84 14.55 -15.08 -1.13
C TYR A 84 14.56 -14.00 -2.22
N GLU A 85 15.58 -13.98 -3.09
CA GLU A 85 15.64 -13.01 -4.19
C GLU A 85 14.53 -13.23 -5.21
N GLU A 86 14.16 -14.48 -5.50
CA GLU A 86 13.05 -14.80 -6.40
C GLU A 86 11.70 -14.33 -5.83
N LEU A 87 11.40 -14.63 -4.56
CA LEU A 87 10.19 -14.14 -3.88
C LEU A 87 10.15 -12.61 -3.84
N LYS A 88 11.32 -11.96 -3.75
CA LYS A 88 11.43 -10.51 -3.80
C LYS A 88 11.03 -9.95 -5.16
N GLN A 89 11.58 -10.49 -6.23
CA GLN A 89 11.26 -10.07 -7.59
C GLN A 89 9.78 -10.31 -7.88
N LEU A 90 9.26 -11.50 -7.56
CA LEU A 90 7.86 -11.85 -7.76
C LEU A 90 6.90 -10.94 -6.97
N SER A 91 7.21 -10.63 -5.70
CA SER A 91 6.36 -9.73 -4.91
C SER A 91 6.31 -8.31 -5.48
N ILE A 92 7.42 -7.81 -6.04
CA ILE A 92 7.44 -6.47 -6.64
C ILE A 92 6.71 -6.48 -7.98
N GLN A 93 7.00 -7.46 -8.85
CA GLN A 93 6.34 -7.63 -10.15
C GLN A 93 4.82 -7.76 -10.00
N ASN A 94 4.36 -8.61 -9.09
CA ASN A 94 2.93 -8.80 -8.85
C ASN A 94 2.26 -7.49 -8.37
N LEU A 95 2.92 -6.73 -7.50
CA LEU A 95 2.38 -5.46 -7.02
C LEU A 95 2.40 -4.39 -8.12
N SER A 96 3.45 -4.33 -8.95
CA SER A 96 3.52 -3.38 -10.05
C SER A 96 2.45 -3.65 -11.09
N GLU A 97 2.26 -4.91 -11.49
CA GLU A 97 1.21 -5.31 -12.43
C GLU A 97 -0.18 -4.94 -11.90
N GLN A 98 -0.41 -5.17 -10.60
CA GLN A 98 -1.65 -4.75 -9.96
C GLN A 98 -1.85 -3.24 -9.98
N ILE A 99 -0.84 -2.44 -9.68
CA ILE A 99 -0.96 -0.97 -9.69
C ILE A 99 -1.25 -0.46 -11.11
N ILE A 100 -0.51 -0.97 -12.11
CA ILE A 100 -0.67 -0.61 -13.53
C ILE A 100 -2.09 -0.92 -14.01
N GLU A 101 -2.62 -2.08 -13.65
CA GLU A 101 -3.96 -2.50 -14.09
C GLU A 101 -5.09 -1.84 -13.30
N LEU A 102 -4.94 -1.71 -11.97
CA LEU A 102 -5.97 -1.12 -11.12
C LEU A 102 -6.09 0.40 -11.29
N LYS A 103 -5.00 1.08 -11.67
CA LYS A 103 -4.92 2.55 -11.77
C LYS A 103 -5.55 3.25 -10.56
N PRO A 104 -5.09 2.95 -9.34
CA PRO A 104 -5.70 3.50 -8.14
C PRO A 104 -5.48 5.02 -8.09
N LYS A 105 -6.49 5.79 -7.65
CA LYS A 105 -6.33 7.22 -7.36
C LYS A 105 -5.46 7.47 -6.13
N VAL A 106 -5.56 6.58 -5.14
CA VAL A 106 -4.85 6.69 -3.87
C VAL A 106 -4.27 5.33 -3.46
N ILE A 107 -3.01 5.31 -3.02
CA ILE A 107 -2.34 4.11 -2.50
C ILE A 107 -1.87 4.35 -1.06
N PHE A 108 -2.13 3.38 -0.18
CA PHE A 108 -1.67 3.39 1.21
C PHE A 108 -0.61 2.31 1.42
N PHE A 109 0.61 2.72 1.76
CA PHE A 109 1.67 1.84 2.24
C PHE A 109 1.77 1.94 3.77
N VAL A 110 1.21 0.94 4.46
CA VAL A 110 1.09 0.90 5.92
C VAL A 110 1.99 -0.17 6.54
N GLY A 111 3.27 0.15 6.71
CA GLY A 111 4.27 -0.81 7.17
C GLY A 111 5.57 -0.16 7.65
N GLN A 112 6.61 -0.96 7.84
CA GLN A 112 7.95 -0.43 8.11
C GLN A 112 8.70 -0.21 6.80
N TYR A 113 9.30 0.98 6.64
CA TYR A 113 10.13 1.24 5.46
C TYR A 113 11.39 0.39 5.48
N HIS A 114 11.43 -0.58 4.56
CA HIS A 114 12.59 -1.44 4.34
C HIS A 114 13.35 -1.08 3.06
N HIS A 115 13.27 0.17 2.59
CA HIS A 115 14.00 0.68 1.42
C HIS A 115 13.75 -0.06 0.09
N ASN A 116 12.69 -0.88 -0.01
CA ASN A 116 12.33 -1.58 -1.26
C ASN A 116 11.36 -0.79 -2.15
N PHE A 117 11.02 0.44 -1.76
CA PHE A 117 10.10 1.29 -2.51
C PHE A 117 10.70 1.81 -3.81
N PRO A 118 11.97 2.26 -3.86
CA PRO A 118 12.60 2.65 -5.12
C PRO A 118 12.58 1.53 -6.17
N LYS A 119 12.67 0.26 -5.77
CA LYS A 119 12.60 -0.88 -6.70
C LYS A 119 11.22 -1.06 -7.33
N LEU A 120 10.16 -0.79 -6.56
CA LEU A 120 8.79 -0.79 -7.09
C LEU A 120 8.60 0.39 -8.04
N GLU A 121 9.06 1.58 -7.66
CA GLU A 121 8.99 2.80 -8.49
C GLU A 121 9.74 2.63 -9.81
N GLU A 122 10.92 2.00 -9.79
CA GLU A 122 11.72 1.66 -10.96
C GLU A 122 10.96 0.73 -11.92
N ILE A 123 10.36 -0.35 -11.40
CA ILE A 123 9.60 -1.31 -12.22
C ILE A 123 8.31 -0.68 -12.78
N LEU A 124 7.68 0.23 -12.03
CA LEU A 124 6.50 0.96 -12.50
C LEU A 124 6.82 1.93 -13.64
N ASN A 125 8.10 2.26 -13.87
CA ASN A 125 8.55 3.22 -14.88
C ASN A 125 7.72 4.52 -14.86
N LEU A 126 7.62 5.11 -13.68
CA LEU A 126 6.79 6.29 -13.42
C LEU A 126 7.26 7.47 -14.28
N SER A 127 6.32 8.18 -14.93
CA SER A 127 6.59 9.42 -15.65
C SER A 127 6.91 10.58 -14.71
N SER A 128 6.34 10.58 -13.50
CA SER A 128 6.68 11.51 -12.42
C SER A 128 6.62 10.83 -11.04
N ASN A 129 7.46 11.28 -10.12
CA ASN A 129 7.55 10.76 -8.75
C ASN A 129 7.93 11.89 -7.80
N GLU A 130 6.97 12.74 -7.49
CA GLU A 130 7.17 13.91 -6.64
C GLU A 130 7.00 13.53 -5.17
N LYS A 131 8.00 13.84 -4.34
CA LYS A 131 7.86 13.78 -2.89
C LYS A 131 7.39 15.13 -2.37
N ILE A 132 6.26 15.13 -1.67
CA ILE A 132 5.70 16.35 -1.10
C ILE A 132 6.40 16.67 0.23
N ILE A 133 6.92 17.89 0.34
CA ILE A 133 7.53 18.43 1.55
C ILE A 133 6.50 19.33 2.23
N LEU A 134 6.01 18.89 3.39
CA LEU A 134 5.06 19.68 4.17
C LEU A 134 5.77 20.85 4.87
N LYS A 135 5.08 21.99 4.97
CA LYS A 135 5.52 23.13 5.80
C LYS A 135 5.81 22.71 7.24
N GLU A 136 4.96 21.85 7.79
CA GLU A 136 5.17 21.19 9.08
C GLU A 136 5.37 19.68 8.88
N PRO A 137 6.63 19.20 8.94
CA PRO A 137 6.91 17.78 8.76
C PRO A 137 6.25 16.92 9.84
N VAL A 138 5.65 15.81 9.42
CA VAL A 138 5.10 14.79 10.33
C VAL A 138 6.01 13.57 10.32
N ASP A 139 6.58 13.24 11.48
CA ASP A 139 7.46 12.09 11.64
C ASP A 139 6.82 10.78 11.14
N LYS A 140 7.60 9.99 10.40
CA LYS A 140 7.20 8.69 9.82
C LYS A 140 6.03 8.76 8.83
N PHE A 141 5.61 9.95 8.43
CA PHE A 141 4.67 10.17 7.34
C PHE A 141 5.43 10.53 6.07
N THR A 142 4.93 10.06 4.93
CA THR A 142 5.40 10.54 3.62
C THR A 142 4.22 10.59 2.68
N MET A 143 4.19 11.64 1.87
CA MET A 143 3.22 11.81 0.79
C MET A 143 3.98 12.01 -0.50
N LYS A 144 3.50 11.34 -1.55
CA LYS A 144 4.05 11.45 -2.91
C LYS A 144 2.92 11.57 -3.92
N ILE A 145 3.24 12.13 -5.06
CA ILE A 145 2.40 12.09 -6.26
C ILE A 145 3.16 11.28 -7.32
N TRP A 146 2.53 10.23 -7.80
CA TRP A 146 3.05 9.40 -8.90
C TRP A 146 2.28 9.69 -10.19
N ASN A 147 3.02 9.84 -11.29
CA ASN A 147 2.51 10.13 -12.63
C ASN A 147 1.55 11.32 -12.71
N ASP A 148 1.68 12.28 -11.79
CA ASP A 148 0.80 13.44 -11.65
C ASP A 148 -0.69 13.05 -11.52
N GLU A 149 -0.98 11.86 -10.99
CA GLU A 149 -2.35 11.30 -10.93
C GLU A 149 -2.63 10.56 -9.62
N ILE A 150 -1.65 9.84 -9.09
CA ILE A 150 -1.84 8.91 -7.98
C ILE A 150 -1.26 9.51 -6.70
N LEU A 151 -2.12 9.70 -5.69
CA LEU A 151 -1.71 10.12 -4.37
C LEU A 151 -1.20 8.92 -3.56
N VAL A 152 0.05 8.96 -3.12
CA VAL A 152 0.66 7.85 -2.40
C VAL A 152 1.01 8.27 -0.98
N PHE A 153 0.42 7.56 -0.03
CA PHE A 153 0.69 7.74 1.39
C PHE A 153 1.57 6.64 1.96
N ARG A 154 2.47 7.04 2.84
CA ARG A 154 3.20 6.14 3.71
C ARG A 154 3.00 6.51 5.17
N ALA A 155 2.62 5.52 5.96
CA ALA A 155 2.51 5.67 7.40
C ALA A 155 2.86 4.36 8.12
N PRO A 156 3.16 4.39 9.43
CA PRO A 156 3.45 3.18 10.18
C PRO A 156 2.24 2.24 10.25
N HIS A 157 2.53 0.93 10.21
CA HIS A 157 1.53 -0.13 10.39
C HIS A 157 0.57 0.16 11.57
N PRO A 158 -0.76 -0.06 11.44
CA PRO A 158 -1.74 0.27 12.47
C PRO A 158 -1.47 -0.37 13.84
N ALA A 159 -0.85 -1.55 13.86
CA ALA A 159 -0.43 -2.22 15.09
C ALA A 159 0.72 -1.53 15.86
N HIS A 160 1.35 -0.49 15.31
CA HIS A 160 2.31 0.32 16.05
C HIS A 160 1.59 1.45 16.80
N PHE A 161 1.58 1.38 18.12
CA PHE A 161 0.82 2.28 18.99
C PHE A 161 1.56 3.55 19.45
N ALA A 162 2.84 3.73 19.10
CA ALA A 162 3.59 4.92 19.49
C ALA A 162 2.89 6.23 19.04
N SER A 163 2.92 7.27 19.88
CA SER A 163 2.27 8.57 19.61
C SER A 163 2.63 9.13 18.22
N VAL A 164 3.92 9.12 17.87
CA VAL A 164 4.40 9.54 16.53
C VAL A 164 3.76 8.74 15.39
N SER A 165 3.50 7.44 15.59
CA SER A 165 2.85 6.58 14.59
C SER A 165 1.36 6.88 14.46
N GLN A 166 0.70 7.23 15.57
CA GLN A 166 -0.69 7.67 15.55
C GLN A 166 -0.82 9.03 14.85
N LYS A 167 0.09 9.97 15.11
CA LYS A 167 0.13 11.28 14.42
C LYS A 167 0.30 11.11 12.90
N ALA A 168 1.23 10.27 12.45
CA ALA A 168 1.43 9.99 11.03
C ALA A 168 0.16 9.42 10.35
N ARG A 169 -0.52 8.47 11.01
CA ARG A 169 -1.78 7.92 10.50
C ARG A 169 -2.91 8.95 10.49
N LYS A 170 -2.98 9.84 11.49
CA LYS A 170 -3.95 10.94 11.49
C LYS A 170 -3.69 11.91 10.33
N ALA A 171 -2.43 12.29 10.08
CA ALA A 171 -2.07 13.13 8.95
C ALA A 171 -2.49 12.48 7.62
N THR A 172 -2.25 11.17 7.48
CA THR A 172 -2.68 10.41 6.29
C THR A 172 -4.19 10.50 6.07
N LEU A 173 -5.00 10.29 7.11
CA LEU A 173 -6.46 10.37 7.02
C LEU A 173 -6.96 11.78 6.70
N ASN A 174 -6.28 12.81 7.22
CA ASN A 174 -6.62 14.20 6.92
C ASN A 174 -6.36 14.52 5.45
N TYR A 175 -5.19 14.20 4.92
CA TYR A 175 -4.88 14.45 3.50
C TYR A 175 -5.72 13.61 2.54
N LEU A 176 -6.09 12.38 2.92
CA LEU A 176 -7.08 11.60 2.17
C LEU A 176 -8.41 12.37 2.06
N GLN A 177 -8.90 12.92 3.17
CA GLN A 177 -10.14 13.67 3.17
C GLN A 177 -10.04 14.91 2.26
N LEU A 178 -8.97 15.70 2.39
CA LEU A 178 -8.75 16.88 1.53
C LEU A 178 -8.67 16.51 0.05
N PHE A 179 -8.02 15.38 -0.28
CA PHE A 179 -7.98 14.88 -1.65
C PHE A 179 -9.36 14.44 -2.17
N ASN A 180 -10.17 13.80 -1.33
CA ASN A 180 -11.54 13.43 -1.68
C ASN A 180 -12.49 14.63 -1.82
N GLU A 181 -12.14 15.76 -1.22
CA GLU A 181 -12.83 17.05 -1.37
C GLU A 181 -12.36 17.81 -2.64
N SER A 182 -11.32 17.33 -3.32
CA SER A 182 -10.83 17.86 -4.59
C SER A 182 -11.35 17.02 -5.77
N GLU A 183 -11.55 17.65 -6.94
CA GLU A 183 -11.93 16.96 -8.18
C GLU A 183 -10.82 16.05 -8.69
N ASP A 184 -9.58 16.56 -8.65
CA ASP A 184 -8.38 15.87 -9.08
C ASP A 184 -7.12 16.30 -8.30
N ILE A 185 -5.99 15.77 -8.74
CA ILE A 185 -4.68 16.04 -8.15
C ILE A 185 -4.17 17.47 -8.40
N LEU A 186 -4.59 18.13 -9.49
CA LEU A 186 -4.20 19.50 -9.80
C LEU A 186 -4.91 20.48 -8.86
N GLU A 187 -6.20 20.28 -8.64
CA GLU A 187 -6.95 21.04 -7.65
C GLU A 187 -6.41 20.79 -6.24
N PHE A 188 -6.17 19.53 -5.88
CA PHE A 188 -5.60 19.18 -4.58
C PHE A 188 -4.25 19.90 -4.33
N ARG A 189 -3.38 19.92 -5.34
CA ARG A 189 -2.10 20.65 -5.28
C ARG A 189 -2.33 22.14 -5.06
N LYS A 190 -3.18 22.76 -5.87
CA LYS A 190 -3.43 24.21 -5.79
C LYS A 190 -3.97 24.65 -4.42
N ASN A 191 -4.82 23.83 -3.81
CA ASN A 191 -5.55 24.21 -2.61
C ASN A 191 -4.85 23.81 -1.31
N TYR A 192 -4.05 22.72 -1.31
CA TYR A 192 -3.58 22.10 -0.06
C TYR A 192 -2.09 21.82 0.04
N LEU A 193 -1.31 21.95 -1.05
CA LEU A 193 0.14 21.71 -1.06
C LEU A 193 0.92 23.00 -1.31
#